data_AF-A0A7C1D5S4-F1
#
_entry.id   AF-A0A7C1D5S4-F1
#
_cell.length_a   1.000
_cell.length_b   1.000
_cell.length_c   1.000
_cell.angle_alpha   90.00
_cell.angle_beta   90.00
_cell.angle_gamma   90.00
#
_symmetry.space_group_name_H-M   'P 1'
#
loop_
_entity.id
_entity.type
_entity.pdbx_description
1 polymer ?
#
loop_
_entity_poly.entity_id
_entity_poly.type
_entity_poly.pdbx_seq_one_letter_code
_entity_poly.pdbx_strand_id
1 'polypeptide(L)'
;MNMNCKHVIKKMSAFQDNALSTAELTAIEQHLKECQKCSQQWQELESVWEKLDTVETISSAPFFWSKVSRKIDETENVPSQSAVRILSWIPAPAVAAIALIIALLSGIYLGKFLSQHTTINQYAASEQEIGEWYTLNSTDEYRGESITDIYVSLISEDASTDR
;
A
#
# COMPACT_ATOMS: atom_id res chain seq x y z
N MET A 1 20.91 32.28 -36.34
CA MET A 1 20.89 30.90 -36.88
C MET A 1 19.56 30.71 -37.55
N ASN A 2 19.55 30.60 -38.88
CA ASN A 2 18.32 30.78 -39.64
C ASN A 2 17.51 29.46 -39.65
N MET A 3 16.42 29.41 -38.88
CA MET A 3 15.40 28.37 -39.04
C MET A 3 14.91 28.37 -40.48
N ASN A 4 14.66 27.19 -41.04
CA ASN A 4 14.18 27.10 -42.42
C ASN A 4 12.68 27.40 -42.49
N CYS A 5 12.26 28.17 -43.51
CA CYS A 5 10.84 28.52 -43.74
C CYS A 5 9.92 27.29 -43.74
N LYS A 6 10.35 26.17 -44.35
CA LYS A 6 9.56 24.93 -44.40
C LYS A 6 9.30 24.35 -43.01
N HIS A 7 10.26 24.50 -42.09
CA HIS A 7 10.11 24.05 -40.71
C HIS A 7 9.09 24.90 -39.96
N VAL A 8 9.16 26.22 -40.12
CA VAL A 8 8.23 27.17 -39.51
C VAL A 8 6.80 26.92 -40.01
N ILE A 9 6.59 26.81 -41.31
CA ILE A 9 5.27 26.54 -41.90
C ILE A 9 4.67 25.24 -41.37
N LYS A 10 5.49 24.17 -41.24
CA LYS A 10 5.00 22.88 -40.72
C LYS A 10 4.59 22.96 -39.25
N LYS A 11 5.19 23.87 -38.47
CA LYS A 11 4.93 24.04 -37.05
C LYS A 11 4.01 25.23 -36.73
N MET A 12 3.48 25.91 -37.74
CA MET A 12 2.68 27.12 -37.57
C MET A 12 1.43 26.90 -36.72
N SER A 13 0.71 25.79 -36.93
CA SER A 13 -0.47 25.44 -36.11
C SER A 13 -0.09 25.14 -34.65
N ALA A 14 0.97 24.35 -34.44
CA ALA A 14 1.45 24.06 -33.08
C ALA A 14 1.99 25.32 -32.37
N PHE A 15 2.54 26.27 -33.14
CA PHE A 15 2.94 27.59 -32.63
C PHE A 15 1.72 28.40 -32.18
N GLN A 16 0.63 28.41 -32.97
CA GLN A 16 -0.64 29.05 -32.59
C GLN A 16 -1.23 28.49 -31.30
N ASP A 17 -1.20 27.17 -31.15
CA ASP A 17 -1.75 26.48 -29.99
C ASP A 17 -0.83 26.53 -28.75
N ASN A 18 0.31 27.25 -28.82
CA ASN A 18 1.36 27.25 -27.79
C ASN A 18 1.85 25.83 -27.40
N ALA A 19 1.80 24.89 -28.34
CA ALA A 19 2.11 23.47 -28.13
C ALA A 19 3.59 23.11 -28.44
N LEU A 20 4.46 24.12 -28.53
CA LEU A 20 5.90 23.95 -28.82
C LEU A 20 6.75 24.19 -27.57
N SER A 21 7.98 23.69 -27.59
CA SER A 21 8.94 24.02 -26.53
C SER A 21 9.29 25.51 -26.54
N THR A 22 9.67 26.06 -25.39
CA THR A 22 10.03 27.49 -25.24
C THR A 22 11.13 27.94 -26.20
N ALA A 23 12.12 27.08 -26.44
CA ALA A 23 13.19 27.31 -27.41
C ALA A 23 12.67 27.42 -28.85
N GLU A 24 11.70 26.58 -29.22
CA GLU A 24 11.10 26.59 -30.56
C GLU A 24 10.15 27.77 -30.77
N LEU A 25 9.37 28.14 -29.76
CA LEU A 25 8.55 29.36 -29.79
C LEU A 25 9.43 30.58 -30.09
N THR A 26 10.52 30.75 -29.33
CA THR A 26 11.44 31.88 -29.50
C THR A 26 12.09 31.89 -30.88
N ALA A 27 12.50 30.72 -31.38
CA ALA A 27 13.12 30.59 -32.70
C ALA A 27 12.15 30.91 -33.85
N ILE A 28 10.88 30.49 -33.72
CA ILE A 28 9.84 30.80 -34.70
C ILE A 28 9.47 32.29 -34.64
N GLU A 29 9.31 32.87 -33.45
CA GLU A 29 9.06 34.32 -33.30
C GLU A 29 10.16 35.15 -33.94
N GLN A 30 11.43 34.79 -33.71
CA GLN A 30 12.55 35.48 -34.35
C GLN A 30 12.48 35.32 -35.87
N HIS A 31 12.18 34.13 -36.38
CA HIS A 31 12.06 33.91 -37.82
C HIS A 31 10.90 34.69 -38.45
N LEU A 32 9.77 34.84 -37.77
CA LEU A 32 8.64 35.65 -38.24
C LEU A 32 8.99 37.15 -38.33
N LYS A 33 9.90 37.64 -37.47
CA LYS A 33 10.42 39.03 -37.54
C LYS A 33 11.41 39.22 -38.69
N GLU A 34 12.16 38.19 -39.04
CA GLU A 34 13.22 38.26 -40.06
C GLU A 34 12.72 37.87 -41.47
N CYS A 35 11.71 37.02 -41.59
CA CYS A 35 11.20 36.49 -42.86
C CYS A 35 9.80 37.01 -43.20
N GLN A 36 9.75 37.95 -44.14
CA GLN A 36 8.49 38.52 -44.63
C GLN A 36 7.50 37.48 -45.17
N LYS A 37 8.00 36.44 -45.86
CA LYS A 37 7.14 35.38 -46.43
C LYS A 37 6.42 34.59 -45.34
N CYS A 38 7.14 34.18 -44.30
CA CYS A 38 6.56 33.44 -43.18
C CYS A 38 5.63 34.33 -42.35
N SER A 39 5.97 35.61 -42.19
CA SER A 39 5.11 36.61 -41.54
C SER A 39 3.78 36.79 -42.27
N GLN A 40 3.79 36.92 -43.61
CA GLN A 40 2.57 37.03 -44.40
C GLN A 40 1.68 35.78 -44.27
N GLN A 41 2.27 34.59 -44.32
CA GLN A 41 1.52 33.35 -44.13
C GLN A 41 0.93 33.22 -42.72
N TRP A 42 1.63 33.72 -41.71
CA TRP A 42 1.12 33.79 -40.35
C TRP A 42 -0.09 34.73 -40.24
N GLN A 43 0.00 35.92 -40.82
CA GLN A 43 -1.11 36.88 -40.85
C GLN A 43 -2.33 36.34 -41.62
N GLU A 44 -2.11 35.63 -42.72
CA GLU A 44 -3.19 34.98 -43.47
C GLU A 44 -3.91 33.96 -42.60
N LEU A 45 -3.17 33.10 -41.90
CA LEU A 45 -3.73 32.14 -40.95
C LEU A 45 -4.52 32.84 -39.84
N GLU A 46 -3.95 33.86 -39.20
CA GLU A 46 -4.58 34.63 -38.13
C GLU A 46 -5.89 35.30 -38.60
N SER A 47 -5.91 35.83 -39.82
CA SER A 47 -7.11 36.45 -40.41
C SER A 47 -8.25 35.46 -40.65
N VAL A 48 -7.96 34.18 -40.90
CA VAL A 48 -8.98 33.14 -41.01
C VAL A 48 -9.59 32.87 -39.64
N TRP A 49 -8.76 32.80 -38.60
CA TRP A 49 -9.21 32.57 -37.23
C TRP A 49 -10.04 33.74 -36.67
N GLU A 50 -9.64 34.98 -36.93
CA GLU A 50 -10.41 36.16 -36.54
C GLU A 50 -11.84 36.13 -37.12
N LYS A 51 -11.97 35.70 -38.38
CA LYS A 51 -13.29 35.54 -39.02
C LYS A 51 -14.10 34.40 -38.38
N LEU A 52 -13.47 33.33 -37.95
CA LEU A 52 -14.14 32.22 -37.25
C LEU A 52 -14.60 32.62 -35.85
N ASP A 53 -13.87 33.50 -35.16
CA ASP A 53 -14.23 33.97 -33.81
C ASP A 53 -15.49 34.86 -33.83
N THR A 54 -15.81 35.45 -34.99
CA THR A 54 -17.08 36.19 -35.18
C THR A 54 -18.31 35.31 -35.39
N VAL A 55 -18.14 33.98 -35.47
CA VAL A 55 -19.27 33.05 -35.53
C VAL A 55 -19.95 33.02 -34.17
N GLU A 56 -21.27 33.24 -34.17
CA GLU A 56 -22.11 33.30 -32.97
C GLU A 56 -21.77 32.15 -32.01
N THR A 57 -21.30 32.51 -30.82
CA THR A 57 -20.88 31.54 -29.81
C THR A 57 -22.10 30.72 -29.41
N ILE A 58 -22.10 29.45 -29.81
CA ILE A 58 -23.14 28.51 -29.42
C ILE A 58 -23.10 28.42 -27.89
N SER A 59 -24.10 29.02 -27.24
CA SER A 59 -24.23 28.96 -25.79
C SER A 59 -24.30 27.50 -25.38
N SER A 60 -23.31 27.05 -24.60
CA SER A 60 -23.30 25.68 -24.09
C SER A 60 -24.57 25.42 -23.29
N ALA A 61 -25.15 24.23 -23.43
CA ALA A 61 -26.35 23.86 -22.67
C ALA A 61 -26.16 24.09 -21.17
N PRO A 62 -27.21 24.49 -20.43
CA PRO A 62 -27.13 24.67 -18.98
C PRO A 62 -26.48 23.45 -18.31
N PHE A 63 -25.59 23.68 -17.34
CA PHE A 63 -24.87 22.64 -16.58
C PHE A 63 -23.90 21.77 -17.41
N PHE A 64 -23.57 22.14 -18.65
CA PHE A 64 -22.56 21.43 -19.45
C PHE A 64 -21.22 21.33 -18.71
N TRP A 65 -20.69 22.46 -18.23
CA TRP A 65 -19.40 22.49 -17.52
C TRP A 65 -19.41 21.63 -16.26
N SER A 66 -20.49 21.68 -15.46
CA SER A 66 -20.61 20.85 -14.25
C SER A 66 -20.65 19.34 -14.54
N LYS A 67 -21.21 18.92 -15.69
CA LYS A 67 -21.20 17.50 -16.09
C LYS A 67 -19.81 17.07 -16.54
N VAL A 68 -19.08 17.95 -17.23
CA VAL A 68 -17.73 17.68 -17.71
C VAL A 68 -16.74 17.65 -16.54
N SER A 69 -16.76 18.64 -15.66
CA SER A 69 -15.87 18.72 -14.50
C SER A 69 -16.02 17.49 -13.60
N ARG A 70 -17.27 17.07 -13.32
CA ARG A 70 -17.53 15.87 -12.51
C ARG A 70 -16.91 14.60 -13.10
N LYS A 71 -16.97 14.42 -14.43
CA LYS A 71 -16.37 13.25 -15.09
C LYS A 71 -14.84 13.28 -15.05
N ILE A 72 -14.23 14.46 -15.11
CA ILE A 72 -12.77 14.63 -14.99
C ILE A 72 -12.35 14.26 -13.56
N ASP A 73 -13.04 14.81 -12.55
CA ASP A 73 -12.76 14.55 -11.13
C ASP A 73 -12.95 13.07 -10.76
N GLU A 74 -13.97 12.40 -11.30
CA GLU A 74 -14.23 10.96 -11.09
C GLU A 74 -13.09 10.08 -11.64
N THR A 75 -12.39 10.55 -12.69
CA THR A 75 -11.28 9.81 -13.30
C THR A 75 -9.97 10.01 -12.53
N GLU A 76 -9.81 11.15 -11.84
CA GLU A 76 -8.64 11.45 -11.01
C GLU A 76 -8.76 10.86 -9.60
N ASN A 77 -9.99 10.79 -9.06
CA ASN A 77 -10.29 10.29 -7.72
C ASN A 77 -10.76 8.83 -7.70
N VAL A 78 -10.32 7.99 -8.64
CA VAL A 78 -10.40 6.54 -8.40
C VAL A 78 -9.47 6.24 -7.23
N PRO A 79 -9.98 5.84 -6.04
CA PRO A 79 -9.10 5.35 -4.99
C PRO A 79 -8.34 4.18 -5.59
N SER A 80 -7.03 4.38 -5.72
CA SER A 80 -6.03 3.42 -6.13
C SER A 80 -6.32 2.06 -5.47
N GLN A 81 -7.08 1.20 -6.16
CA GLN A 81 -7.33 -0.19 -5.76
C GLN A 81 -6.00 -0.99 -5.76
N SER A 82 -4.91 -0.36 -6.17
CA SER A 82 -3.53 -0.82 -6.07
C SER A 82 -3.13 -1.18 -4.64
N ALA A 83 -3.60 -0.47 -3.61
CA ALA A 83 -3.23 -0.78 -2.22
C ALA A 83 -3.70 -2.19 -1.80
N VAL A 84 -4.89 -2.60 -2.24
CA VAL A 84 -5.45 -3.93 -1.94
C VAL A 84 -4.82 -5.01 -2.81
N ARG A 85 -4.38 -4.65 -4.03
CA ARG A 85 -3.72 -5.59 -4.96
C ARG A 85 -2.29 -5.95 -4.56
N ILE A 86 -1.56 -5.05 -3.87
CA ILE A 86 -0.21 -5.33 -3.38
C ILE A 86 -0.24 -6.32 -2.19
N LEU A 87 -1.28 -6.28 -1.36
CA LEU A 87 -1.45 -7.20 -0.23
C LEU A 87 -1.79 -8.63 -0.67
N SER A 88 -2.46 -8.78 -1.82
CA SER A 88 -2.81 -10.08 -2.40
C SER A 88 -1.61 -10.87 -2.95
N TRP A 89 -0.41 -10.28 -2.99
CA TRP A 89 0.80 -10.94 -3.51
C TRP A 89 1.74 -11.47 -2.42
N ILE A 90 1.38 -11.29 -1.14
CA ILE A 90 2.18 -11.81 -0.02
C ILE A 90 1.70 -13.23 0.29
N PRO A 91 2.56 -14.28 0.20
CA PRO A 91 2.18 -15.62 0.58
C PRO A 91 1.88 -15.69 2.09
N ALA A 92 0.81 -16.41 2.45
CA ALA A 92 0.28 -16.55 3.81
C ALA A 92 1.31 -16.72 4.97
N PRO A 93 2.44 -17.45 4.82
CA PRO A 93 3.39 -17.61 5.93
C PRO A 93 4.16 -16.32 6.29
N ALA A 94 4.36 -15.38 5.36
CA ALA A 94 5.14 -14.17 5.63
C ALA A 94 4.39 -13.16 6.51
N VAL A 95 3.05 -13.10 6.37
CA VAL A 95 2.19 -12.22 7.18
C VAL A 95 2.18 -12.67 8.65
N ALA A 96 2.16 -13.98 8.91
CA ALA A 96 2.19 -14.54 10.26
C ALA A 96 3.51 -14.19 10.98
N ALA A 97 4.65 -14.29 10.30
CA ALA A 97 5.94 -13.95 10.88
C ALA A 97 6.04 -12.45 11.26
N ILE A 98 5.55 -11.56 10.38
CA ILE A 98 5.54 -10.11 10.65
C ILE A 98 4.60 -9.79 11.82
N ALA A 99 3.41 -10.41 11.87
CA ALA A 99 2.48 -10.23 12.99
C ALA A 99 3.08 -10.69 14.32
N LEU A 100 3.82 -11.80 14.35
CA LEU A 100 4.53 -12.27 15.54
C LEU A 100 5.62 -11.29 15.99
N ILE A 101 6.40 -10.74 15.05
CA ILE A 101 7.43 -9.74 15.36
C ILE A 101 6.80 -8.47 15.94
N ILE A 102 5.69 -7.99 15.38
CA ILE A 102 4.97 -6.82 15.88
C ILE A 102 4.37 -7.09 17.28
N ALA A 103 3.79 -8.28 17.50
CA ALA A 103 3.26 -8.69 18.80
C ALA A 103 4.36 -8.77 19.87
N LEU A 104 5.54 -9.32 19.53
CA LEU A 104 6.71 -9.35 20.42
C LEU A 104 7.20 -7.95 20.77
N LEU A 105 7.39 -7.08 19.76
CA LEU A 105 7.88 -5.72 19.99
C LEU A 105 6.89 -4.89 20.81
N SER A 106 5.59 -4.98 20.51
CA SER A 106 4.56 -4.31 21.29
C SER A 106 4.49 -4.83 22.73
N GLY A 107 4.53 -6.16 22.94
CA GLY A 107 4.57 -6.75 24.27
C GLY A 107 5.77 -6.31 25.10
N ILE A 108 6.97 -6.26 24.51
CA ILE A 108 8.18 -5.76 25.19
C ILE A 108 8.04 -4.28 25.56
N TYR A 109 7.48 -3.48 24.65
CA TYR A 109 7.31 -2.04 24.88
C TYR A 109 6.27 -1.75 25.97
N LEU A 110 5.14 -2.46 25.96
CA LEU A 110 4.11 -2.39 27.00
C LEU A 110 4.65 -2.88 28.35
N GLY A 111 5.41 -3.97 28.35
CA GLY A 111 6.03 -4.51 29.56
C GLY A 111 7.01 -3.52 30.19
N LYS A 112 7.85 -2.87 29.37
CA LYS A 112 8.77 -1.83 29.83
C LYS A 112 8.03 -0.60 30.37
N PHE A 113 6.95 -0.19 29.71
CA PHE A 113 6.12 0.94 30.13
C PHE A 113 5.45 0.68 31.49
N LEU A 114 4.92 -0.53 31.69
CA LEU A 114 4.32 -0.94 32.97
C LEU A 114 5.38 -1.14 34.06
N SER A 115 6.56 -1.68 33.71
CA SER A 115 7.68 -1.86 34.64
C SER A 115 8.25 -0.55 35.16
N GLN A 116 8.11 0.55 34.42
CA GLN A 116 8.62 1.86 34.83
C GLN A 116 7.76 2.51 35.95
N HIS A 117 6.50 2.09 36.10
CA HIS A 117 5.61 2.57 37.17
C HIS A 117 5.51 1.64 38.38
N THR A 118 5.99 0.40 38.28
CA THR A 118 6.11 -0.51 39.42
C THR A 118 7.49 -0.38 40.04
N THR A 119 7.61 0.38 41.12
CA THR A 119 8.75 0.27 42.04
C THR A 119 8.79 -1.14 42.61
N ILE A 120 9.48 -2.07 41.95
CA ILE A 120 9.89 -3.32 42.58
C ILE A 120 11.13 -3.02 43.39
N ASN A 121 10.90 -2.52 44.60
CA ASN A 121 11.87 -2.56 45.68
C ASN A 121 11.12 -2.90 46.97
N GLN A 122 10.78 -4.18 47.13
CA GLN A 122 10.60 -4.78 48.45
C GLN A 122 10.90 -6.28 48.39
N TYR A 123 11.93 -6.66 49.17
CA TYR A 123 12.35 -7.99 49.60
C TYR A 123 13.18 -8.82 48.58
N ALA A 124 14.44 -9.20 48.79
CA ALA A 124 15.28 -9.19 50.00
C ALA A 124 14.57 -9.70 51.26
N ALA A 125 13.88 -10.85 51.17
CA ALA A 125 13.51 -11.70 52.30
C ALA A 125 12.81 -12.98 51.81
N SER A 126 13.57 -13.91 51.21
CA SER A 126 13.27 -15.36 51.22
C SER A 126 14.43 -16.15 50.59
N GLU A 127 15.67 -15.93 51.03
CA GLU A 127 16.72 -16.95 50.90
C GLU A 127 16.54 -18.09 51.93
N GLN A 128 15.44 -18.10 52.69
CA GLN A 128 15.24 -19.01 53.82
C GLN A 128 13.94 -19.84 53.75
N GLU A 129 13.39 -20.08 52.56
CA GLU A 129 12.27 -21.03 52.35
C GLU A 129 12.41 -21.86 51.05
N ILE A 130 13.64 -22.08 50.57
CA ILE A 130 13.94 -23.06 49.49
C ILE A 130 14.12 -24.48 50.09
N GLY A 131 13.56 -24.73 51.27
CA GLY A 131 13.81 -25.93 52.08
C GLY A 131 12.58 -26.72 52.52
N GLU A 132 11.38 -26.42 52.02
CA GLU A 132 10.14 -26.98 52.62
C GLU A 132 9.10 -27.50 51.62
N TRP A 133 9.45 -27.66 50.34
CA TRP A 133 8.61 -28.39 49.36
C TRP A 133 9.27 -29.68 48.82
N TYR A 134 10.48 -30.01 49.29
CA TYR A 134 11.20 -31.22 48.88
C TYR A 134 11.08 -32.40 49.86
N THR A 135 10.30 -32.28 50.94
CA THR A 135 10.09 -33.36 51.91
C THR A 135 8.64 -33.37 52.40
N LEU A 136 7.81 -34.24 51.81
CA LEU A 136 6.51 -34.79 52.26
C LEU A 136 5.79 -35.23 50.97
N ASN A 137 5.74 -36.48 50.55
CA ASN A 137 5.30 -37.66 51.28
C ASN A 137 5.97 -38.87 50.61
N SER A 138 6.84 -39.57 51.34
CA SER A 138 6.54 -40.92 51.83
C SER A 138 6.02 -41.83 50.73
N THR A 139 6.92 -42.66 50.22
CA THR A 139 6.63 -44.00 49.77
C THR A 139 5.66 -44.66 50.74
N ASP A 140 4.37 -44.68 50.37
CA ASP A 140 3.46 -45.63 50.97
C ASP A 140 3.40 -46.84 50.05
N GLU A 141 3.81 -47.94 50.65
CA GLU A 141 3.98 -49.26 50.09
C GLU A 141 2.58 -49.83 49.81
N TYR A 142 1.96 -49.44 48.70
CA TYR A 142 0.67 -50.01 48.30
C TYR A 142 0.88 -51.40 47.70
N ARG A 143 0.99 -52.41 48.59
CA ARG A 143 0.69 -53.82 48.31
C ARG A 143 -0.83 -53.96 48.08
N GLY A 144 -1.29 -53.53 46.92
CA GLY A 144 -2.53 -54.02 46.32
C GLY A 144 -2.15 -54.67 45.00
N GLU A 145 -2.77 -55.79 44.66
CA GLU A 145 -2.53 -56.52 43.40
C GLU A 145 -2.38 -55.52 42.25
N SER A 146 -1.24 -55.59 41.56
CA SER A 146 -0.96 -54.70 40.44
C SER A 146 -2.11 -54.81 39.45
N ILE A 147 -2.54 -53.70 38.86
CA ILE A 147 -3.54 -53.72 37.78
C ILE A 147 -3.12 -54.71 36.68
N THR A 148 -1.81 -54.92 36.52
CA THR A 148 -1.23 -55.93 35.65
C THR A 148 -1.58 -57.38 36.07
N ASP A 149 -1.60 -57.71 37.36
CA ASP A 149 -1.96 -59.05 37.83
C ASP A 149 -3.44 -59.35 37.58
N ILE A 150 -4.33 -58.36 37.79
CA ILE A 150 -5.76 -58.48 37.47
C ILE A 150 -5.95 -58.66 35.95
N TYR A 151 -5.20 -57.92 35.13
CA TYR A 151 -5.25 -58.04 33.67
C TYR A 151 -4.78 -59.40 33.17
N VAL A 152 -3.72 -59.95 33.78
CA VAL A 152 -3.19 -61.28 33.45
C VAL A 152 -4.16 -62.40 33.88
N SER A 153 -4.82 -62.26 35.04
CA SER A 153 -5.85 -63.22 35.48
C SER A 153 -7.02 -63.28 34.48
N LEU A 154 -7.57 -62.12 34.08
CA LEU A 154 -8.71 -62.06 33.16
C LEU A 154 -8.42 -62.70 31.80
N ILE A 155 -7.23 -62.50 31.25
CA ILE A 155 -6.83 -63.12 29.98
C ILE A 155 -6.58 -64.62 30.13
N SER A 156 -6.07 -65.06 31.29
CA SER A 156 -5.82 -66.48 31.55
C SER A 156 -7.10 -67.29 31.79
N GLU A 157 -8.16 -66.66 32.30
CA GLU A 157 -9.43 -67.32 32.61
C GLU A 157 -10.25 -67.58 31.33
N ASP A 158 -10.27 -66.62 30.39
CA ASP A 158 -10.88 -66.78 29.06
C ASP A 158 -10.15 -67.80 28.17
N ALA A 159 -8.87 -68.06 28.41
CA ALA A 159 -8.10 -69.05 27.66
C ALA A 159 -8.38 -70.52 28.05
N SER A 160 -9.16 -70.77 29.10
CA SER A 160 -9.49 -72.11 29.59
C SER A 160 -10.91 -72.58 29.24
N THR A 161 -11.74 -71.72 28.64
CA THR A 161 -13.13 -72.02 28.21
C THR A 161 -13.22 -72.08 26.67
N ASP A 162 -12.32 -72.85 26.04
CA ASP A 162 -12.53 -73.37 24.69
C ASP A 162 -11.78 -74.72 24.53
N ARG A 163 -12.30 -75.75 25.20
CA ARG A 163 -12.02 -77.15 24.88
C ARG A 163 -13.18 -78.07 25.27
#